data_AF-A0A379AVL7-F1
#
_entry.id   AF-A0A379AVL7-F1
#
_cell.length_a   1.000
_cell.length_b   1.000
_cell.length_c   1.000
_cell.angle_alpha   90.00
_cell.angle_beta   90.00
_cell.angle_gamma   90.00
#
_symmetry.space_group_name_H-M   'P 1'
#
loop_
_entity.id
_entity.type
_entity.pdbx_description
1 polymer ?
#
loop_
_entity_poly.entity_id
_entity_poly.type
_entity_poly.pdbx_seq_one_letter_code
_entity_poly.pdbx_strand_id
1 'polypeptide(L)'
;MHTLLAQDKTVPSVAVGEQLKQQRPEVFERTDATGNKTRETDQTITDRSFVRVIETDTETKNIGTSQSNIDADKQVNIGGNYSLSVVGNIITVTTGNATTAIDGILKEQISSIAERCLDVLLKLKAPTIQLLASQIHIGSGEQNILSIMEETIQIVADLANTVASHTHNGGPAPDQSSTFSGYNSRALNEKDKFSPIIEQ
;
A
#
# COMPACT_ATOMS: atom_id res chain seq x y z
N MET A 1 30.76 33.77 -42.89
CA MET A 1 30.53 33.87 -44.35
C MET A 1 29.54 32.79 -44.70
N HIS A 2 28.30 33.12 -45.04
CA HIS A 2 27.30 32.11 -45.41
C HIS A 2 27.58 31.64 -46.84
N THR A 3 27.86 30.36 -47.04
CA THR A 3 27.97 29.77 -48.37
C THR A 3 26.57 29.56 -48.91
N LEU A 4 26.21 30.24 -49.99
CA LEU A 4 24.93 30.05 -50.67
C LEU A 4 25.02 28.84 -51.60
N LEU A 5 24.02 27.96 -51.58
CA LEU A 5 23.83 26.96 -52.64
C LEU A 5 23.41 27.67 -53.93
N ALA A 6 23.60 27.01 -55.09
CA ALA A 6 23.32 27.56 -56.42
C ALA A 6 21.84 27.91 -56.72
N GLN A 7 20.96 27.95 -55.71
CA GLN A 7 19.51 28.18 -55.82
C GLN A 7 18.92 29.02 -54.66
N ASP A 8 19.61 30.07 -54.19
CA ASP A 8 19.12 31.00 -53.15
C ASP A 8 18.70 30.38 -51.81
N LYS A 9 19.20 29.17 -51.50
CA LYS A 9 18.99 28.51 -50.21
C LYS A 9 20.17 28.77 -49.29
N THR A 10 19.88 29.25 -48.08
CA THR A 10 20.86 29.39 -47.00
C THR A 10 21.21 28.01 -46.45
N VAL A 11 22.51 27.76 -46.27
CA VAL A 11 22.99 26.59 -45.53
C VAL A 11 22.69 26.76 -44.04
N PRO A 12 22.45 25.67 -43.31
CA PRO A 12 22.35 25.72 -41.85
C PRO A 12 23.58 26.38 -41.22
N SER A 13 23.36 27.20 -40.19
CA SER A 13 24.45 27.81 -39.43
C SER A 13 25.12 26.75 -38.55
N VAL A 14 26.39 26.46 -38.82
CA VAL A 14 27.23 25.54 -38.04
C VAL A 14 28.51 26.29 -37.64
N ALA A 15 28.80 26.39 -36.35
CA ALA A 15 30.01 27.06 -35.86
C ALA A 15 31.25 26.15 -35.95
N VAL A 16 32.44 26.74 -35.83
CA VAL A 16 33.70 25.99 -35.80
C VAL A 16 33.70 25.04 -34.60
N GLY A 17 34.00 23.77 -34.83
CA GLY A 17 34.01 22.73 -33.79
C GLY A 17 32.68 22.01 -33.59
N GLU A 18 31.61 22.41 -34.28
CA GLU A 18 30.30 21.75 -34.19
C GLU A 18 30.09 20.68 -35.27
N GLN A 19 29.23 19.71 -34.98
CA GLN A 19 28.72 18.75 -35.96
C GLN A 19 27.19 18.83 -36.00
N LEU A 20 26.62 19.01 -37.20
CA LEU A 20 25.18 19.06 -37.42
C LEU A 20 24.77 18.08 -38.51
N LYS A 21 23.88 17.14 -38.16
CA LYS A 21 23.19 16.26 -39.11
C LYS A 21 21.71 16.65 -39.10
N GLN A 22 21.23 17.19 -40.21
CA GLN A 22 19.92 17.85 -40.25
C GLN A 22 19.12 17.48 -41.48
N GLN A 23 17.82 17.23 -41.28
CA GLN A 23 16.84 17.15 -42.37
C GLN A 23 16.12 18.49 -42.56
N ARG A 24 15.63 19.10 -41.46
CA ARG A 24 14.95 20.40 -41.40
C ARG A 24 15.25 21.11 -40.06
N PRO A 25 14.94 22.40 -39.86
CA PRO A 25 15.27 23.15 -38.63
C PRO A 25 14.91 22.44 -37.33
N GLU A 26 13.76 21.77 -37.28
CA GLU A 26 13.21 21.10 -36.09
C GLU A 26 13.56 19.60 -36.01
N VAL A 27 14.35 19.08 -36.96
CA VAL A 27 14.72 17.66 -37.03
C VAL A 27 16.22 17.53 -37.29
N PHE A 28 16.98 17.31 -36.22
CA PHE A 28 18.43 17.28 -36.26
C PHE A 28 19.07 16.46 -35.13
N GLU A 29 20.33 16.12 -35.35
CA GLU A 29 21.29 15.72 -34.32
C GLU A 29 22.46 16.70 -34.34
N ARG A 30 22.77 17.30 -33.20
CA ARG A 30 23.83 18.31 -33.06
C ARG A 30 24.78 17.91 -31.93
N THR A 31 26.08 18.03 -32.20
CA THR A 31 27.11 18.13 -31.16
C THR A 31 27.68 19.54 -31.19
N ASP A 32 27.55 20.29 -30.09
CA ASP A 32 28.09 21.65 -30.01
C ASP A 32 29.62 21.66 -29.78
N ALA A 33 30.23 22.85 -29.81
CA ALA A 33 31.68 23.00 -29.66
C ALA A 33 32.22 22.56 -28.27
N THR A 34 31.34 22.45 -27.27
CA THR A 34 31.68 21.97 -25.92
C THR A 34 31.40 20.47 -25.74
N GLY A 35 30.80 19.81 -26.74
CA GLY A 35 30.53 18.38 -26.75
C GLY A 35 29.12 17.98 -26.33
N ASN A 36 28.21 18.93 -26.04
CA ASN A 36 26.83 18.60 -25.71
C ASN A 36 26.14 17.98 -26.93
N LYS A 37 25.33 16.95 -26.72
CA LYS A 37 24.58 16.27 -27.77
C LYS A 37 23.08 16.52 -27.62
N THR A 38 22.45 16.93 -28.71
CA THR A 38 21.00 17.11 -28.79
C THR A 38 20.45 16.35 -29.99
N ARG A 39 19.34 15.64 -29.80
CA ARG A 39 18.58 14.96 -30.85
C ARG A 39 17.14 15.42 -30.76
N GLU A 40 16.62 15.98 -31.84
CA GLU A 40 15.27 16.50 -31.92
C GLU A 40 14.57 15.96 -33.17
N THR A 41 13.30 15.60 -33.01
CA THR A 41 12.42 15.17 -34.09
C THR A 41 10.97 15.36 -33.68
N ASP A 42 10.13 15.71 -34.64
CA ASP A 42 8.67 15.74 -34.53
C ASP A 42 8.02 14.38 -34.90
N GLN A 43 8.85 13.41 -35.30
CA GLN A 43 8.45 12.05 -35.65
C GLN A 43 8.99 11.02 -34.63
N THR A 44 8.84 9.74 -34.94
CA THR A 44 9.22 8.64 -34.04
C THR A 44 10.74 8.42 -33.98
N ILE A 45 11.24 8.18 -32.76
CA ILE A 45 12.55 7.56 -32.51
C ILE A 45 12.33 6.09 -32.15
N THR A 46 13.04 5.20 -32.85
CA THR A 46 13.07 3.76 -32.53
C THR A 46 14.52 3.32 -32.36
N ASP A 47 14.87 2.85 -31.16
CA ASP A 47 16.17 2.25 -30.90
C ASP A 47 16.01 0.72 -30.79
N ARG A 48 16.81 -0.01 -31.57
CA ARG A 48 16.95 -1.47 -31.46
C ARG A 48 18.40 -1.76 -31.15
N SER A 49 18.63 -2.44 -30.03
CA SER A 49 19.98 -2.79 -29.59
C SER A 49 19.96 -4.20 -29.02
N PHE A 50 21.11 -4.87 -29.08
CA PHE A 50 21.32 -6.13 -28.38
C PHE A 50 21.60 -5.88 -26.89
N VAL A 51 22.43 -4.87 -26.59
CA VAL A 51 22.74 -4.39 -25.25
C VAL A 51 22.65 -2.86 -25.24
N ARG A 52 22.04 -2.30 -24.20
CA ARG A 52 22.03 -0.87 -23.92
C ARG A 52 22.52 -0.65 -22.49
N VAL A 53 23.58 0.15 -22.35
CA VAL A 53 24.10 0.64 -21.07
C VAL A 53 23.91 2.15 -21.03
N ILE A 54 23.41 2.67 -19.91
CA ILE A 54 23.29 4.10 -19.64
C ILE A 54 23.97 4.36 -18.31
N GLU A 55 25.06 5.09 -18.33
CA GLU A 55 25.80 5.54 -17.14
C GLU A 55 25.76 7.06 -17.13
N THR A 56 25.25 7.64 -16.05
CA THR A 56 25.16 9.08 -15.86
C THR A 56 25.08 9.40 -14.37
N ASP A 57 25.62 10.54 -13.96
CA ASP A 57 25.48 11.03 -12.59
C ASP A 57 24.04 11.50 -12.30
N THR A 58 23.32 11.95 -13.34
CA THR A 58 21.94 12.43 -13.21
C THR A 58 21.16 12.15 -14.49
N GLU A 59 19.94 11.64 -14.32
CA GLU A 59 18.98 11.44 -15.40
C GLU A 59 17.64 12.10 -15.03
N THR A 60 17.02 12.81 -15.97
CA THR A 60 15.67 13.35 -15.82
C THR A 60 14.85 12.97 -17.04
N LYS A 61 13.61 12.49 -16.81
CA LYS A 61 12.68 12.06 -17.86
C LYS A 61 11.33 12.71 -17.64
N ASN A 62 10.93 13.56 -18.59
CA ASN A 62 9.60 14.16 -18.63
C ASN A 62 8.82 13.46 -19.75
N ILE A 63 7.92 12.55 -19.36
CA ILE A 63 7.23 11.65 -20.29
C ILE A 63 5.71 11.78 -20.09
N GLY A 64 4.96 11.93 -21.18
CA GLY A 64 3.49 11.92 -21.12
C GLY A 64 2.92 10.54 -20.78
N THR A 65 3.39 9.50 -21.49
CA THR A 65 3.02 8.10 -21.24
C THR A 65 4.25 7.20 -21.36
N SER A 66 4.46 6.31 -20.37
CA SER A 66 5.56 5.33 -20.36
C SER A 66 5.01 3.93 -20.18
N GLN A 67 5.36 3.02 -21.10
CA GLN A 67 5.07 1.59 -21.01
C GLN A 67 6.37 0.79 -21.13
N SER A 68 6.53 -0.24 -20.29
CA SER A 68 7.67 -1.15 -20.32
C SER A 68 7.15 -2.58 -20.27
N ASN A 69 7.37 -3.33 -21.35
CA ASN A 69 7.10 -4.76 -21.43
C ASN A 69 8.46 -5.47 -21.30
N ILE A 70 8.59 -6.32 -20.30
CA ILE A 70 9.83 -7.08 -19.99
C ILE A 70 9.46 -8.55 -19.97
N ASP A 71 10.06 -9.33 -20.86
CA ASP A 71 9.70 -10.75 -21.05
C ASP A 71 10.30 -11.69 -19.99
N ALA A 72 11.36 -11.23 -19.32
CA ALA A 72 12.06 -11.96 -18.27
C ALA A 72 12.15 -11.11 -16.99
N ASP A 73 13.35 -10.93 -16.44
CA ASP A 73 13.53 -10.29 -15.14
C ASP A 73 13.73 -8.78 -15.24
N LYS A 74 13.18 -8.06 -14.24
CA LYS A 74 13.49 -6.66 -13.96
C LYS A 74 14.04 -6.55 -12.56
N GLN A 75 15.26 -6.03 -12.44
CA GLN A 75 15.87 -5.68 -11.15
C GLN A 75 16.01 -4.16 -11.04
N VAL A 76 15.74 -3.64 -9.84
CA VAL A 76 15.92 -2.21 -9.50
C VAL A 76 16.66 -2.14 -8.17
N ASN A 77 17.88 -1.64 -8.19
CA ASN A 77 18.71 -1.46 -7.00
C ASN A 77 18.92 0.02 -6.75
N ILE A 78 18.36 0.54 -5.66
CA ILE A 78 18.47 1.96 -5.29
C ILE A 78 19.33 2.07 -4.04
N GLY A 79 20.49 2.73 -4.16
CA GLY A 79 21.38 2.95 -3.02
C GLY A 79 20.90 4.07 -2.08
N GLY A 80 20.04 4.96 -2.56
CA GLY A 80 19.41 6.03 -1.80
C GLY A 80 17.91 5.81 -1.60
N ASN A 81 17.14 6.91 -1.64
CA ASN A 81 15.69 6.86 -1.44
C ASN A 81 14.94 6.53 -2.75
N TYR A 82 13.92 5.68 -2.65
CA TYR A 82 12.94 5.46 -3.71
C TYR A 82 11.62 6.14 -3.32
N SER A 83 11.17 7.12 -4.10
CA SER A 83 9.92 7.85 -3.86
C SER A 83 8.99 7.72 -5.06
N LEU A 84 7.76 7.24 -4.81
CA LEU A 84 6.71 7.10 -5.80
C LEU A 84 5.50 7.91 -5.34
N SER A 85 5.08 8.88 -6.16
CA SER A 85 3.87 9.67 -5.93
C SER A 85 2.95 9.52 -7.12
N VAL A 86 1.73 9.03 -6.89
CA VAL A 86 0.75 8.76 -7.93
C VAL A 86 -0.55 9.48 -7.56
N VAL A 87 -1.06 10.29 -8.48
CA VAL A 87 -2.34 11.01 -8.29
C VAL A 87 -3.54 10.10 -8.54
N GLY A 88 -3.38 9.14 -9.44
CA GLY A 88 -4.37 8.10 -9.72
C GLY A 88 -4.13 6.83 -8.92
N ASN A 89 -4.40 5.69 -9.56
CA ASN A 89 -4.30 4.38 -8.92
C ASN A 89 -2.92 3.74 -9.11
N ILE A 90 -2.49 2.98 -8.11
CA ILE A 90 -1.42 2.00 -8.25
C ILE A 90 -2.07 0.62 -8.32
N ILE A 91 -1.79 -0.14 -9.38
CA ILE A 91 -2.26 -1.52 -9.55
C ILE A 91 -1.04 -2.41 -9.65
N THR A 92 -0.92 -3.36 -8.74
CA THR A 92 0.12 -4.40 -8.75
C THR A 92 -0.56 -5.75 -8.78
N VAL A 93 -0.20 -6.57 -9.77
CA VAL A 93 -0.69 -7.95 -9.90
C VAL A 93 0.51 -8.87 -9.89
N THR A 94 0.48 -9.87 -9.02
CA THR A 94 1.54 -10.88 -8.89
C THR A 94 0.88 -12.24 -8.83
N THR A 95 1.25 -13.13 -9.74
CA THR A 95 0.72 -14.49 -9.82
C THR A 95 1.42 -15.45 -8.85
N GLY A 96 2.70 -15.18 -8.57
CA GLY A 96 3.50 -15.89 -7.58
C GLY A 96 3.48 -15.19 -6.21
N ASN A 97 4.65 -15.16 -5.56
CA ASN A 97 4.79 -14.56 -4.24
C ASN A 97 5.25 -13.10 -4.32
N ALA A 98 4.58 -12.21 -3.58
CA ALA A 98 5.06 -10.86 -3.29
C ALA A 98 5.65 -10.83 -1.88
N THR A 99 6.90 -10.37 -1.74
CA THR A 99 7.57 -10.23 -0.44
C THR A 99 8.02 -8.79 -0.25
N THR A 100 7.61 -8.20 0.88
CA THR A 100 8.05 -6.88 1.33
C THR A 100 8.76 -7.05 2.65
N ALA A 101 10.05 -6.74 2.69
CA ALA A 101 10.88 -6.78 3.89
C ALA A 101 11.26 -5.35 4.28
N ILE A 102 10.88 -4.95 5.49
CA ILE A 102 11.10 -3.60 6.03
C ILE A 102 11.75 -3.78 7.39
N ASP A 103 12.98 -3.30 7.52
CA ASP A 103 13.73 -3.34 8.79
C ASP A 103 13.25 -2.26 9.77
N GLY A 104 12.84 -1.11 9.22
CA GLY A 104 12.26 0.00 9.97
C GLY A 104 10.75 -0.12 10.16
N ILE A 105 10.05 1.00 9.96
CA ILE A 105 8.59 1.09 10.18
C ILE A 105 7.87 1.12 8.84
N LEU A 106 6.91 0.20 8.66
CA LEU A 106 5.85 0.33 7.65
C LEU A 106 4.74 1.23 8.20
N LYS A 107 4.41 2.31 7.49
CA LYS A 107 3.25 3.16 7.78
C LYS A 107 2.30 3.16 6.58
N GLU A 108 1.10 2.66 6.80
CA GLU A 108 0.03 2.68 5.81
C GLU A 108 -1.09 3.57 6.33
N GLN A 109 -1.55 4.50 5.49
CA GLN A 109 -2.66 5.39 5.81
C GLN A 109 -3.75 5.18 4.77
N ILE A 110 -4.91 4.71 5.23
CA ILE A 110 -6.03 4.33 4.36
C ILE A 110 -7.26 5.08 4.87
N SER A 111 -7.77 6.01 4.08
CA SER A 111 -8.89 6.89 4.48
C SER A 111 -10.27 6.25 4.36
N SER A 112 -10.36 5.14 3.64
CA SER A 112 -11.60 4.40 3.42
C SER A 112 -11.35 2.93 3.79
N ILE A 113 -11.54 2.00 2.86
CA ILE A 113 -11.48 0.56 3.14
C ILE A 113 -10.08 0.00 2.87
N ALA A 114 -9.60 -0.81 3.80
CA ALA A 114 -8.49 -1.73 3.61
C ALA A 114 -9.05 -3.16 3.64
N GLU A 115 -9.01 -3.86 2.51
CA GLU A 115 -9.52 -5.23 2.41
C GLU A 115 -8.36 -6.20 2.16
N ARG A 116 -8.33 -7.30 2.91
CA ARG A 116 -7.38 -8.39 2.73
C ARG A 116 -8.13 -9.71 2.66
N CYS A 117 -8.37 -10.19 1.43
CA CYS A 117 -9.01 -11.48 1.19
C CYS A 117 -7.94 -12.58 1.19
N LEU A 118 -8.08 -13.58 2.05
CA LEU A 118 -7.18 -14.73 2.08
C LEU A 118 -7.98 -16.03 2.05
N ASP A 119 -7.56 -16.99 1.24
CA ASP A 119 -8.23 -18.30 1.16
C ASP A 119 -7.80 -19.25 2.28
N VAL A 120 -6.60 -19.06 2.85
CA VAL A 120 -5.99 -20.06 3.75
C VAL A 120 -5.68 -19.49 5.14
N LEU A 121 -4.81 -18.49 5.24
CA LEU A 121 -4.30 -18.05 6.55
C LEU A 121 -3.74 -16.63 6.51
N LEU A 122 -4.15 -15.83 7.48
CA LEU A 122 -3.40 -14.66 7.93
C LEU A 122 -2.56 -15.03 9.17
N LYS A 123 -1.24 -14.91 9.06
CA LYS A 123 -0.32 -15.16 10.18
C LYS A 123 0.39 -13.89 10.61
N LEU A 124 0.20 -13.50 11.87
CA LEU A 124 0.88 -12.38 12.50
C LEU A 124 1.78 -12.92 13.61
N LYS A 125 3.08 -12.62 13.52
CA LYS A 125 4.07 -12.97 14.55
C LYS A 125 4.70 -11.69 15.06
N ALA A 126 4.21 -11.21 16.19
CA ALA A 126 4.72 -10.01 16.85
C ALA A 126 4.64 -10.18 18.37
N PRO A 127 5.50 -9.50 19.14
CA PRO A 127 5.36 -9.45 20.60
C PRO A 127 4.02 -8.86 21.05
N THR A 128 3.41 -8.00 20.23
CA THR A 128 2.13 -7.35 20.54
C THR A 128 1.36 -7.04 19.24
N ILE A 129 0.04 -7.22 19.29
CA ILE A 129 -0.90 -6.77 18.25
C ILE A 129 -1.93 -5.89 18.97
N GLN A 130 -2.18 -4.68 18.44
CA GLN A 130 -3.20 -3.77 18.96
C GLN A 130 -4.26 -3.53 17.88
N LEU A 131 -5.52 -3.67 18.26
CA LEU A 131 -6.68 -3.31 17.44
C LEU A 131 -7.41 -2.18 18.15
N LEU A 132 -7.32 -0.97 17.59
CA LEU A 132 -7.90 0.24 18.17
C LEU A 132 -8.94 0.79 17.19
N ALA A 133 -10.22 0.49 17.45
CA ALA A 133 -11.34 0.94 16.65
C ALA A 133 -12.56 1.17 17.55
N SER A 134 -13.52 1.96 17.05
CA SER A 134 -14.80 2.16 17.76
C SER A 134 -15.61 0.86 17.87
N GLN A 135 -15.56 0.03 16.82
CA GLN A 135 -16.19 -1.28 16.77
C GLN A 135 -15.23 -2.28 16.13
N ILE A 136 -15.31 -3.53 16.58
CA ILE A 136 -14.46 -4.62 16.15
C ILE A 136 -15.33 -5.87 15.95
N HIS A 137 -15.08 -6.55 14.84
CA HIS A 137 -15.57 -7.90 14.59
C HIS A 137 -14.41 -8.87 14.45
N ILE A 138 -14.45 -9.96 15.21
CA ILE A 138 -13.46 -11.03 15.12
C ILE A 138 -14.16 -12.35 14.94
N GLY A 139 -14.12 -12.91 13.73
CA GLY A 139 -14.70 -14.20 13.42
C GLY A 139 -15.28 -14.24 12.00
N SER A 140 -16.40 -14.92 11.83
CA SER A 140 -17.11 -15.04 10.54
C SER A 140 -18.33 -14.12 10.51
N GLY A 141 -18.99 -13.96 9.36
CA GLY A 141 -20.09 -12.99 9.20
C GLY A 141 -21.12 -13.00 10.33
N GLU A 142 -21.57 -14.18 10.78
CA GLU A 142 -22.54 -14.31 11.88
C GLU A 142 -21.88 -14.51 13.25
N GLN A 143 -20.60 -14.88 13.32
CA GLN A 143 -19.91 -15.19 14.58
C GLN A 143 -18.88 -14.12 14.91
N ASN A 144 -19.25 -13.21 15.82
CA ASN A 144 -18.31 -12.30 16.46
C ASN A 144 -17.88 -12.87 17.82
N ILE A 145 -16.59 -13.13 17.99
CA ILE A 145 -16.03 -13.60 19.27
C ILE A 145 -16.34 -12.62 20.40
N LEU A 146 -16.38 -11.31 20.13
CA LEU A 146 -16.71 -10.32 21.16
C LEU A 146 -18.17 -10.45 21.65
N SER A 147 -19.11 -10.71 20.74
CA SER A 147 -20.52 -11.00 21.09
C SER A 147 -20.65 -12.30 21.88
N ILE A 148 -19.94 -13.35 21.46
CA ILE A 148 -19.92 -14.63 22.19
C ILE A 148 -19.37 -14.45 23.61
N MET A 149 -18.35 -13.62 23.79
CA MET A 149 -17.81 -13.28 25.12
C MET A 149 -18.83 -12.51 25.95
N GLU A 150 -19.52 -11.53 25.36
CA GLU A 150 -20.59 -10.77 26.04
C GLU A 150 -21.73 -11.69 26.52
N GLU A 151 -22.22 -12.58 25.65
CA GLU A 151 -23.25 -13.57 25.97
C GLU A 151 -22.78 -14.54 27.06
N THR A 152 -21.53 -14.99 27.00
CA THR A 152 -20.95 -15.86 28.03
C THR A 152 -20.94 -15.18 29.39
N ILE A 153 -20.59 -13.88 29.45
CA ILE A 153 -20.63 -13.10 30.70
C ILE A 153 -22.08 -12.94 31.19
N GLN A 154 -23.03 -12.73 30.29
CA GLN A 154 -24.46 -12.68 30.65
C GLN A 154 -24.93 -14.01 31.28
N ILE A 155 -24.56 -15.16 30.68
CA ILE A 155 -24.89 -16.48 31.24
C ILE A 155 -24.30 -16.65 32.65
N VAL A 156 -23.08 -16.16 32.89
CA VAL A 156 -22.47 -16.17 34.25
C VAL A 156 -23.26 -15.30 35.22
N ALA A 157 -23.72 -14.12 34.79
CA ALA A 157 -24.56 -13.25 35.61
C ALA A 157 -25.89 -13.93 35.98
N ASP A 158 -26.54 -14.56 35.01
CA ASP A 158 -27.83 -15.25 35.20
C ASP A 158 -27.70 -16.49 36.10
N LEU A 159 -26.61 -17.23 35.95
CA LEU A 159 -26.27 -18.35 36.84
C LEU A 159 -26.07 -17.86 38.27
N ALA A 160 -25.28 -16.80 38.47
CA ALA A 160 -25.06 -16.23 39.81
C ALA A 160 -26.37 -15.77 40.45
N ASN A 161 -27.27 -15.16 39.68
CA ASN A 161 -28.58 -14.75 40.17
C ASN A 161 -29.44 -15.97 40.57
N THR A 162 -29.46 -17.00 39.72
CA THR A 162 -30.21 -18.24 40.00
C THR A 162 -29.71 -18.92 41.26
N VAL A 163 -28.39 -18.99 41.47
CA VAL A 163 -27.79 -19.56 42.68
C VAL A 163 -28.12 -18.69 43.90
N ALA A 164 -28.08 -17.36 43.78
CA ALA A 164 -28.43 -16.45 44.88
C ALA A 164 -29.87 -16.64 45.36
N SER A 165 -30.79 -17.01 44.48
CA SER A 165 -32.22 -17.14 44.76
C SER A 165 -32.73 -18.58 44.88
N HIS A 166 -31.88 -19.60 44.72
CA HIS A 166 -32.37 -20.98 44.72
C HIS A 166 -32.87 -21.39 46.11
N THR A 167 -33.83 -22.30 46.16
CA THR A 167 -34.37 -22.84 47.41
C THR A 167 -34.59 -24.35 47.28
N HIS A 168 -34.61 -25.06 48.41
CA HIS A 168 -34.96 -26.48 48.46
C HIS A 168 -36.40 -26.64 48.94
N ASN A 169 -37.35 -26.88 48.02
CA ASN A 169 -38.77 -27.09 48.30
C ASN A 169 -39.41 -25.99 49.19
N GLY A 170 -39.09 -24.72 48.93
CA GLY A 170 -39.62 -23.57 49.68
C GLY A 170 -38.88 -23.24 50.98
N GLY A 171 -37.72 -23.87 51.24
CA GLY A 171 -36.80 -23.45 52.29
C GLY A 171 -36.16 -22.07 52.03
N PRO A 172 -35.34 -21.56 52.96
CA PRO A 172 -34.66 -20.28 52.77
C PRO A 172 -33.67 -20.33 51.60
N ALA A 173 -33.39 -19.15 51.02
CA ALA A 173 -32.28 -18.97 50.09
C ALA A 173 -30.93 -19.26 50.80
N PRO A 174 -29.83 -19.43 50.04
CA PRO A 174 -28.55 -19.78 50.64
C PRO A 174 -28.02 -18.68 51.54
N ASP A 175 -27.28 -19.05 52.59
CA ASP A 175 -26.62 -18.10 53.49
C ASP A 175 -25.63 -17.17 52.74
N GLN A 176 -25.10 -17.62 51.60
CA GLN A 176 -24.20 -16.86 50.73
C GLN A 176 -24.92 -16.09 49.60
N SER A 177 -26.25 -15.94 49.65
CA SER A 177 -27.05 -15.28 48.62
C SER A 177 -26.50 -13.90 48.23
N SER A 178 -26.14 -13.06 49.22
CA SER A 178 -25.56 -11.73 48.99
C SER A 178 -24.24 -11.77 48.22
N THR A 179 -23.39 -12.77 48.50
CA THR A 179 -22.13 -12.97 47.78
C THR A 179 -22.38 -13.30 46.31
N PHE A 180 -23.35 -14.18 46.02
CA PHE A 180 -23.71 -14.52 44.65
C PHE A 180 -24.34 -13.35 43.88
N SER A 181 -25.19 -12.54 44.53
CA SER A 181 -25.67 -11.28 43.96
C SER A 181 -24.52 -10.33 43.63
N GLY A 182 -23.48 -10.28 44.47
CA GLY A 182 -22.26 -9.53 44.20
C GLY A 182 -21.52 -10.02 42.94
N TYR A 183 -21.48 -11.34 42.70
CA TYR A 183 -20.91 -11.90 41.47
C TYR A 183 -21.73 -11.55 40.22
N ASN A 184 -23.06 -11.57 40.32
CA ASN A 184 -23.94 -11.11 39.24
C ASN A 184 -23.64 -9.64 38.87
N SER A 185 -23.62 -8.73 39.84
CA SER A 185 -23.34 -7.31 39.58
C SER A 185 -21.96 -7.10 38.96
N ARG A 186 -20.96 -7.85 39.43
CA ARG A 186 -19.61 -7.77 38.85
C ARG A 186 -19.57 -8.29 37.41
N ALA A 187 -20.26 -9.38 37.09
CA ALA A 187 -20.34 -9.90 35.72
C ALA A 187 -21.00 -8.88 34.78
N LEU A 188 -22.13 -8.28 35.19
CA LEU A 188 -22.79 -7.23 34.40
C LEU A 188 -21.87 -6.03 34.14
N ASN A 189 -21.13 -5.57 35.15
CA ASN A 189 -20.17 -4.48 34.97
C ASN A 189 -19.02 -4.82 33.99
N GLU A 190 -18.62 -6.08 33.87
CA GLU A 190 -17.64 -6.50 32.86
C GLU A 190 -18.27 -6.62 31.48
N LYS A 191 -19.52 -7.11 31.39
CA LYS A 191 -20.30 -7.17 30.14
C LYS A 191 -20.41 -5.79 29.48
N ASP A 192 -20.70 -4.76 30.27
CA ASP A 192 -20.86 -3.39 29.81
C ASP A 192 -19.60 -2.81 29.14
N LYS A 193 -18.42 -3.40 29.39
CA LYS A 193 -17.17 -3.01 28.72
C LYS A 193 -17.06 -3.55 27.29
N PHE A 194 -17.77 -4.63 26.96
CA PHE A 194 -17.77 -5.25 25.63
C PHE A 194 -18.80 -4.61 24.69
N SER A 195 -20.00 -4.31 25.19
CA SER A 195 -21.10 -3.78 24.38
C SER A 195 -20.72 -2.62 23.44
N PRO A 196 -19.91 -1.60 23.83
CA PRO A 196 -19.60 -0.49 22.94
C PRO A 196 -18.60 -0.82 21.82
N ILE A 197 -17.84 -1.91 21.92
CA ILE A 197 -16.77 -2.25 20.96
C ILE A 197 -17.15 -3.38 19.99
N ILE A 198 -18.35 -3.93 20.11
CA ILE A 198 -18.88 -4.96 19.21
C ILE A 198 -19.43 -4.28 17.95
N GLU A 199 -18.99 -4.75 16.78
CA GLU A 199 -19.68 -4.44 15.51
C GLU A 199 -21.06 -5.11 15.51
N GLN A 200 -22.10 -4.31 15.23
CA GLN A 200 -23.51 -4.70 15.26
C GLN A 200 -23.98 -5.21 13.90
#